data_AF-A0A2D4ICB4-F1
#
_entry.id   AF-A0A2D4ICB4-F1
#
_cell.length_a   1.000
_cell.length_b   1.000
_cell.length_c   1.000
_cell.angle_alpha   90.00
_cell.angle_beta   90.00
_cell.angle_gamma   90.00
#
_symmetry.space_group_name_H-M   'P 1'
#
loop_
_entity.id
_entity.type
_entity.pdbx_description
1 polymer ?
#
loop_
_entity_poly.entity_id
_entity_poly.type
_entity_poly.pdbx_seq_one_letter_code
_entity_poly.pdbx_strand_id
1 'polypeptide(L)'
;MDIIKHKMGLMEEEELAQKIRSAKQNLFENANKPGRWLPYKLKKERETKKIMQLMDDQGRACNGNDKKNKIIQKYYEKLYNQENIDEEKVKEYLQIYLRRLR
;
A
#
# COMPACT_ATOMS: atom_id res chain seq x y z
N MET A 1 -14.69 -5.14 -29.91
CA MET A 1 -14.40 -5.90 -28.67
C MET A 1 -13.34 -6.97 -28.91
N ASP A 2 -13.47 -7.81 -29.95
CA ASP A 2 -12.58 -8.97 -30.15
C ASP A 2 -11.14 -8.61 -30.55
N ILE A 3 -10.94 -7.54 -31.32
CA ILE A 3 -9.60 -7.03 -31.67
C ILE A 3 -8.85 -6.56 -30.41
N ILE A 4 -9.55 -5.98 -29.44
CA ILE A 4 -8.96 -5.52 -28.18
C ILE A 4 -8.57 -6.72 -27.33
N LYS A 5 -9.44 -7.73 -27.22
CA LYS A 5 -9.14 -9.00 -26.51
C LYS A 5 -7.93 -9.71 -27.10
N HIS A 6 -7.84 -9.79 -28.43
CA HIS A 6 -6.70 -10.40 -29.10
C HIS A 6 -5.38 -9.65 -28.84
N LYS A 7 -5.40 -8.31 -28.92
CA LYS A 7 -4.23 -7.49 -28.59
C LYS A 7 -3.81 -7.63 -27.12
N MET A 8 -4.76 -7.76 -26.19
CA MET A 8 -4.45 -8.02 -24.78
C MET A 8 -3.78 -9.39 -24.61
N GLY A 9 -4.30 -10.44 -25.25
CA GLY A 9 -3.69 -11.76 -25.20
C GLY A 9 -2.25 -11.79 -25.72
N LEU A 10 -1.97 -11.10 -26.83
CA LEU A 10 -0.61 -10.97 -27.36
C LEU A 10 0.33 -10.26 -26.39
N MET A 11 -0.13 -9.19 -25.72
CA MET A 11 0.68 -8.50 -24.70
C MET A 11 0.96 -9.38 -23.49
N GLU A 12 -0.01 -10.18 -23.04
CA GLU A 12 0.17 -11.12 -21.93
C GLU A 12 1.19 -12.22 -22.26
N GLU A 13 1.15 -12.76 -23.49
CA GLU A 13 2.12 -13.73 -24.00
C GLU A 13 3.54 -13.14 -24.09
N GLU A 14 3.67 -11.90 -24.58
CA GLU A 14 4.95 -11.20 -24.64
C GLU A 14 5.53 -10.94 -23.24
N GLU A 15 4.69 -10.51 -22.29
CA GLU A 15 5.09 -10.28 -20.91
C GLU A 15 5.55 -11.59 -20.25
N LEU A 16 4.83 -12.69 -20.48
CA LEU A 16 5.20 -14.02 -19.99
C LEU A 16 6.54 -14.49 -20.58
N ALA A 17 6.72 -14.35 -21.90
CA ALA A 17 7.97 -14.69 -22.57
C ALA A 17 9.15 -13.87 -22.02
N GLN A 18 8.95 -12.58 -21.74
CA GLN A 18 9.96 -11.73 -21.13
C GLN A 18 10.31 -12.16 -19.71
N LYS A 19 9.33 -12.56 -18.89
CA LYS A 19 9.56 -13.11 -17.54
C LYS A 19 10.39 -14.40 -17.59
N ILE A 20 10.06 -15.31 -18.52
CA ILE A 20 10.80 -16.58 -18.71
C ILE A 20 12.25 -16.31 -19.12
N ARG A 21 12.48 -15.42 -20.10
CA ARG A 21 13.83 -15.02 -20.53
C ARG A 21 14.65 -14.46 -19.36
N SER A 22 14.04 -13.55 -18.60
CA SER A 22 14.68 -12.93 -17.44
C SER A 22 15.03 -13.96 -16.36
N ALA A 23 14.13 -14.91 -16.08
CA ALA A 23 14.37 -15.98 -15.12
C ALA A 23 15.52 -16.91 -15.55
N LYS A 24 15.59 -17.28 -16.84
CA LYS A 24 16.68 -18.09 -17.39
C LYS A 24 18.03 -17.38 -17.30
N GLN A 25 18.07 -16.09 -17.65
CA GLN A 25 19.28 -15.28 -17.55
C GLN A 25 19.73 -15.12 -16.09
N ASN A 26 18.79 -14.84 -15.19
CA ASN A 26 19.07 -14.78 -13.75
C ASN A 26 19.62 -16.10 -13.21
N LEU A 27 19.08 -17.24 -13.64
CA LEU A 27 19.57 -18.56 -13.26
C LEU A 27 21.00 -18.76 -13.79
N PHE A 28 21.27 -18.46 -15.06
CA PHE A 28 22.61 -18.62 -15.64
C PHE A 28 23.66 -17.73 -14.98
N GLU A 29 23.33 -16.45 -14.74
CA GLU A 29 24.24 -15.48 -14.11
C GLU A 29 24.53 -15.82 -12.64
N ASN A 30 23.59 -16.47 -11.94
CA ASN A 30 23.67 -16.72 -10.50
C ASN A 30 23.80 -18.21 -10.11
N ALA A 31 23.76 -19.16 -11.05
CA ALA A 31 23.78 -20.61 -10.80
C ALA A 31 24.93 -21.06 -9.91
N ASN A 32 26.06 -20.33 -9.93
CA ASN A 32 27.26 -20.64 -9.16
C ASN A 32 27.70 -19.53 -8.19
N LYS A 33 26.83 -18.55 -7.87
CA LYS A 33 27.16 -17.40 -7.00
C LYS A 33 26.09 -17.18 -5.93
N PRO A 34 25.95 -18.08 -4.95
CA PRO A 34 24.91 -17.98 -3.91
C PRO A 34 24.92 -16.63 -3.17
N GLY A 35 26.09 -16.01 -3.01
CA GLY A 35 26.24 -14.68 -2.40
C GLY A 35 25.64 -13.51 -3.20
N ARG A 36 25.35 -13.66 -4.51
CA ARG A 36 24.73 -12.60 -5.34
C ARG A 36 23.21 -12.71 -5.40
N TRP A 37 22.66 -13.90 -5.19
CA TRP A 37 21.22 -14.13 -5.23
C TRP A 37 20.50 -13.46 -4.06
N LEU A 38 21.10 -13.52 -2.86
CA LEU A 38 20.53 -12.92 -1.66
C LEU A 38 20.38 -11.38 -1.79
N PRO A 39 21.41 -10.60 -2.17
CA PRO A 39 21.26 -9.17 -2.44
C PRO A 39 20.21 -8.82 -3.49
N TYR A 40 20.14 -9.58 -4.60
CA TYR A 40 19.13 -9.38 -5.64
C TYR A 40 17.71 -9.57 -5.09
N LYS A 41 17.47 -10.66 -4.36
CA LYS A 41 16.17 -10.96 -3.76
C LYS A 41 15.78 -9.90 -2.73
N LEU A 42 16.70 -9.48 -1.87
CA LEU A 42 16.49 -8.41 -0.90
C LEU A 42 16.18 -7.07 -1.58
N LYS A 43 16.86 -6.74 -2.68
CA LYS A 43 16.57 -5.53 -3.48
C LYS A 43 15.15 -5.58 -4.05
N LYS A 44 14.75 -6.69 -4.67
CA LYS A 44 13.39 -6.89 -5.20
C LYS A 44 12.33 -6.78 -4.10
N GLU A 45 12.55 -7.42 -2.96
CA GLU A 45 11.62 -7.33 -1.82
C GLU A 45 11.49 -5.89 -1.31
N ARG A 46 12.61 -5.15 -1.19
CA ARG A 46 12.60 -3.72 -0.81
C ARG A 46 11.84 -2.87 -1.82
N GLU A 47 12.01 -3.12 -3.11
CA GLU A 47 11.28 -2.43 -4.18
C GLU A 47 9.77 -2.70 -4.09
N THR A 48 9.35 -3.95 -3.84
CA THR A 48 7.91 -4.28 -3.68
C THR A 48 7.28 -3.67 -2.42
N LYS A 49 8.05 -3.52 -1.34
CA LYS A 49 7.56 -2.94 -0.07
C LYS A 49 7.62 -1.41 -0.07
N LYS A 50 8.22 -0.80 -1.09
CA LYS A 50 8.35 0.65 -1.18
C LYS A 50 7.02 1.26 -1.58
N ILE A 51 6.49 2.13 -0.74
CA ILE A 51 5.28 2.90 -1.04
C ILE A 51 5.58 3.90 -2.16
N MET A 52 5.22 3.55 -3.39
CA MET A 52 5.45 4.38 -4.57
C MET A 52 4.47 5.56 -4.66
N GLN A 53 3.22 5.37 -4.23
CA GLN A 53 2.18 6.38 -4.29
C GLN A 53 1.29 6.30 -3.05
N LEU A 54 0.81 7.44 -2.57
CA LEU A 54 -0.25 7.52 -1.56
C LEU A 54 -1.38 8.38 -2.10
N MET A 55 -2.62 8.02 -1.81
CA MET A 55 -3.77 8.86 -2.12
C MET A 55 -3.95 9.92 -1.04
N ASP A 56 -4.27 11.15 -1.45
CA ASP A 56 -4.69 12.20 -0.54
C ASP A 56 -6.16 12.07 -0.14
N ASP A 57 -6.62 12.92 0.78
CA ASP A 57 -8.01 13.01 1.24
C ASP A 57 -9.01 13.34 0.09
N GLN A 58 -8.52 13.66 -1.12
CA GLN A 58 -9.31 13.99 -2.31
C GLN A 58 -9.19 12.90 -3.40
N GLY A 59 -8.56 11.76 -3.09
CA GLY A 59 -8.38 10.64 -4.02
C GLY A 59 -7.29 10.84 -5.08
N ARG A 60 -6.45 11.87 -4.98
CA ARG A 60 -5.36 12.13 -5.94
C ARG A 60 -4.08 11.39 -5.54
N ALA A 61 -3.47 10.71 -6.51
CA ALA A 61 -2.21 10.00 -6.31
C ALA A 61 -1.02 10.96 -6.14
N CYS A 62 -0.35 10.88 -5.00
CA CYS A 62 0.83 11.67 -4.66
C CYS A 62 2.10 10.80 -4.69
N ASN A 63 3.05 11.18 -5.56
CA ASN A 63 4.30 10.43 -5.76
C ASN A 63 5.49 11.03 -4.97
N GLY A 64 5.44 12.34 -4.67
CA GLY A 64 6.53 13.04 -3.98
C GLY A 64 6.62 12.71 -2.49
N ASN A 65 7.83 12.52 -1.98
CA ASN A 65 8.07 12.16 -0.58
C ASN A 65 7.49 13.18 0.41
N ASP A 66 7.65 14.48 0.15
CA ASP A 66 7.13 15.52 1.06
C ASP A 66 5.61 15.48 1.19
N LYS A 67 4.92 15.19 0.07
CA LYS A 67 3.46 15.04 0.04
C LYS A 67 3.04 13.79 0.79
N LYS A 68 3.75 12.68 0.60
CA LYS A 68 3.50 11.42 1.32
C LYS A 68 3.64 11.61 2.83
N ASN A 69 4.71 12.27 3.28
CA ASN A 69 4.94 12.52 4.70
C ASN A 69 3.81 13.36 5.31
N LYS A 70 3.31 14.38 4.60
CA LYS A 70 2.16 15.18 5.05
C LYS A 70 0.87 14.36 5.14
N ILE A 71 0.61 13.47 4.18
CA ILE A 71 -0.57 12.58 4.19
C ILE A 71 -0.48 11.64 5.40
N ILE A 72 0.67 11.00 5.59
CA ILE A 72 0.92 10.09 6.72
C ILE A 72 0.75 10.82 8.05
N GLN A 73 1.34 12.01 8.17
CA GLN A 73 1.24 12.84 9.37
C GLN A 73 -0.22 13.18 9.68
N LYS A 74 -0.97 13.70 8.70
CA LYS A 74 -2.39 14.05 8.87
C LYS A 74 -3.24 12.84 9.26
N TYR A 75 -2.94 11.66 8.70
CA TYR A 75 -3.62 10.42 9.05
C TYR A 75 -3.40 10.06 10.52
N TYR A 76 -2.15 10.07 10.97
CA TYR A 76 -1.82 9.72 12.36
C TYR A 76 -2.24 10.77 13.37
N GLU A 77 -2.22 12.05 13.01
CA GLU A 77 -2.83 13.12 13.80
C GLU A 77 -4.31 12.79 14.03
N LYS A 78 -5.10 12.52 12.98
CA LYS A 78 -6.50 12.11 13.14
C LYS A 78 -6.67 10.84 13.99
N LEU A 79 -5.81 9.84 13.80
CA LEU A 79 -5.90 8.55 14.50
C LEU A 79 -5.63 8.68 16.01
N TYR A 80 -4.70 9.55 16.38
CA TYR A 80 -4.27 9.74 17.77
C TYR A 80 -4.80 11.02 18.41
N ASN A 81 -5.62 11.79 17.71
CA ASN A 81 -6.40 12.85 18.33
C ASN A 81 -7.31 12.17 19.36
N GLN A 82 -7.04 12.42 20.65
CA GLN A 82 -7.98 12.10 21.71
C GLN A 82 -9.30 12.78 21.35
N GLU A 83 -10.35 11.99 21.18
CA GLU A 83 -11.69 12.55 21.13
C GLU A 83 -11.85 13.41 22.37
N ASN A 84 -12.08 14.71 22.18
CA ASN A 84 -12.39 15.60 23.27
C ASN A 84 -13.84 15.30 23.68
N ILE A 85 -13.99 14.17 24.39
CA ILE A 85 -15.26 13.70 24.89
C ILE A 85 -15.65 14.68 25.99
N ASP A 86 -16.67 15.46 25.71
CA ASP A 86 -17.30 16.33 26.69
C ASP A 86 -17.86 15.48 27.83
N GLU A 87 -17.12 15.43 28.94
CA GLU A 87 -17.49 14.66 30.13
C GLU A 87 -18.88 15.04 30.67
N GLU A 88 -19.34 16.26 30.39
CA GLU A 88 -20.63 16.76 30.83
C GLU A 88 -21.77 16.08 30.05
N LYS A 89 -21.61 15.89 28.74
CA LYS A 89 -22.54 15.09 27.92
C LYS A 89 -22.59 13.63 28.35
N VAL A 90 -21.44 13.05 28.72
CA VAL A 90 -21.38 11.68 29.25
C VAL A 90 -22.16 11.57 30.56
N LYS A 91 -21.95 12.52 31.48
CA LYS A 91 -22.69 12.59 32.75
C LYS A 91 -24.19 12.78 32.54
N GLU A 92 -24.60 13.65 31.64
CA GLU A 92 -26.01 13.91 31.32
C GLU A 92 -26.68 12.65 30.73
N TYR A 93 -26.01 11.96 29.80
CA TYR A 93 -26.49 10.71 29.23
C TYR A 93 -26.69 9.63 30.31
N LEU A 94 -25.70 9.45 31.20
CA LEU A 94 -25.79 8.49 32.30
C LEU A 94 -26.92 8.83 33.28
N GLN A 95 -27.15 10.12 33.58
CA GLN A 95 -28.26 10.55 34.42
C GLN A 95 -29.63 10.28 33.79
N ILE A 96 -29.80 10.54 32.50
CA ILE A 96 -31.04 10.23 31.77
C ILE A 96 -31.32 8.72 31.80
N TYR A 97 -30.29 7.90 31.59
CA TYR A 97 -30.41 6.46 31.59
C TYR A 97 -30.81 5.91 32.98
N LEU A 98 -30.16 6.42 34.04
CA LEU A 98 -30.49 6.05 35.43
C LEU A 98 -31.90 6.48 35.85
N ARG A 99 -32.41 7.61 35.34
CA ARG A 99 -33.80 8.03 35.56
C ARG A 99 -34.83 7.14 34.86
N ARG A 100 -34.49 6.57 33.71
CA ARG A 100 -35.38 5.66 32.96
C ARG A 100 -35.49 4.27 33.56
N LEU A 101 -34.54 3.87 34.40
CA LEU A 101 -34.50 2.58 35.11
C LEU A 101 -35.20 2.61 36.47
N ARG A 102 -35.61 3.80 36.95
CA ARG A 102 -36.45 4.01 38.14
C ARG A 102 -37.91 4.14 37.74
#